data_AF-A0A3N8KUK5-F1
#
_entry.id   AF-A0A3N8KUK5-F1
#
_cell.length_a   1.000
_cell.length_b   1.000
_cell.length_c   1.000
_cell.angle_alpha   90.00
_cell.angle_beta   90.00
_cell.angle_gamma   90.00
#
_symmetry.space_group_name_H-M   'P 1'
#
loop_
_entity.id
_entity.type
_entity.pdbx_description
1 polymer ?
#
loop_
_entity_poly.entity_id
_entity_poly.type
_entity_poly.pdbx_seq_one_letter_code
_entity_poly.pdbx_strand_id
1 'polypeptide(L)'
;MNSNIKSRDALALIGRILIATVFLFSGVGKLAAPAATIGYITFVGFPAPTTAFVVATALELVGGLLLIVGFQTRLVAALLAVYSIATALVFHHAFGDQNQAFHFLKNVAMAGGLIQVLAFRASAFSLDGRRQPVEVRAA
;
A
#
# COMPACT_ATOMS: atom_id res chain seq x y z
N MET A 1 16.24 15.49 23.76
CA MET A 1 15.88 14.68 22.58
C MET A 1 15.78 15.60 21.37
N ASN A 2 16.54 15.35 20.30
CA ASN A 2 16.82 16.28 19.21
C ASN A 2 15.56 16.57 18.34
N SER A 3 15.23 17.83 18.04
CA SER A 3 14.03 18.23 17.28
C SER A 3 13.99 17.61 15.88
N ASN A 4 15.17 17.42 15.27
CA ASN A 4 15.36 16.79 13.96
C ASN A 4 14.84 15.34 13.90
N ILE A 5 14.92 14.58 14.99
CA ILE A 5 14.47 13.18 15.03
C ILE A 5 12.94 13.12 15.01
N LYS A 6 12.26 13.97 15.80
CA LYS A 6 10.80 14.04 15.82
C LYS A 6 10.22 14.43 14.46
N SER A 7 10.87 15.37 13.76
CA SER A 7 10.45 15.77 12.41
C SER A 7 10.56 14.63 11.40
N ARG A 8 11.67 13.86 11.42
CA ARG A 8 11.82 12.69 10.55
C ARG A 8 10.78 11.61 10.84
N ASP A 9 10.52 11.32 12.11
CA ASP A 9 9.52 10.33 12.49
C ASP A 9 8.11 10.72 12.04
N ALA A 10 7.76 12.00 12.18
CA ALA A 10 6.49 12.56 11.74
C ALA A 10 6.34 12.49 10.22
N LEU A 11 7.38 12.86 9.46
CA LEU A 11 7.39 12.75 8.00
C LEU A 11 7.23 11.30 7.54
N ALA A 12 7.89 10.35 8.20
CA ALA A 12 7.74 8.92 7.89
C ALA A 12 6.32 8.40 8.18
N LEU A 13 5.65 8.90 9.22
CA LEU A 13 4.25 8.59 9.49
C LEU A 13 3.31 9.20 8.44
N ILE A 14 3.50 10.48 8.12
CA ILE A 14 2.72 11.19 7.10
C ILE A 14 2.84 10.47 5.76
N GLY A 15 4.06 10.10 5.33
CA GLY A 15 4.28 9.35 4.10
C GLY A 15 3.50 8.03 4.07
N ARG A 16 3.54 7.25 5.16
CA ARG A 16 2.78 6.00 5.29
C ARG A 16 1.26 6.24 5.22
N ILE A 17 0.76 7.29 5.86
CA ILE A 17 -0.67 7.66 5.81
C ILE A 17 -1.10 8.04 4.39
N LEU A 18 -0.33 8.89 3.71
CA LEU A 18 -0.63 9.34 2.35
C LEU A 18 -0.66 8.18 1.37
N ILE A 19 0.32 7.27 1.44
CA ILE A 19 0.33 6.04 0.65
C ILE A 19 -0.88 5.15 1.03
N ALA A 20 -1.07 4.85 2.32
CA ALA A 20 -2.14 3.98 2.77
C ALA A 20 -3.54 4.48 2.37
N THR A 21 -3.76 5.80 2.31
CA THR A 21 -5.04 6.41 1.90
C THR A 21 -5.53 5.86 0.56
N VAL A 22 -4.65 5.69 -0.43
CA VAL A 22 -5.02 5.17 -1.75
C VAL A 22 -5.53 3.72 -1.66
N PHE A 23 -4.88 2.89 -0.85
CA PHE A 23 -5.31 1.51 -0.64
C PHE A 23 -6.64 1.46 0.12
N LEU A 24 -6.78 2.21 1.20
CA LEU A 24 -8.00 2.23 2.00
C LEU A 24 -9.20 2.72 1.19
N PHE A 25 -9.03 3.80 0.41
CA PHE A 25 -10.08 4.32 -0.45
C PHE A 25 -10.49 3.30 -1.53
N SER A 26 -9.51 2.64 -2.16
CA SER A 26 -9.76 1.57 -3.12
C SER A 26 -10.51 0.38 -2.49
N GLY A 27 -10.06 -0.08 -1.32
CA GLY A 27 -10.66 -1.22 -0.63
C GLY A 27 -12.09 -0.95 -0.16
N VAL A 28 -12.37 0.26 0.35
CA VAL A 28 -13.74 0.69 0.70
C VAL A 28 -14.61 0.75 -0.56
N GLY A 29 -14.08 1.26 -1.68
CA GLY A 29 -14.79 1.24 -2.96
C GLY A 29 -15.17 -0.16 -3.43
N LYS A 30 -14.25 -1.13 -3.26
CA LYS A 30 -14.52 -2.55 -3.54
C LYS A 30 -15.64 -3.13 -2.67
N LEU A 31 -15.66 -2.79 -1.37
CA LEU A 31 -16.74 -3.22 -0.46
C LEU A 31 -18.08 -2.53 -0.76
N ALA A 32 -18.06 -1.28 -1.22
CA ALA A 32 -19.26 -0.53 -1.57
C ALA A 32 -19.92 -1.06 -2.86
N ALA A 33 -19.12 -1.57 -3.81
CA ALA A 33 -19.61 -2.15 -5.05
C ALA A 33 -18.93 -3.49 -5.40
N PRO A 34 -19.20 -4.58 -4.64
CA PRO A 34 -18.55 -5.87 -4.86
C PRO A 34 -18.86 -6.46 -6.24
N ALA A 35 -20.13 -6.41 -6.65
CA ALA A 35 -20.57 -6.96 -7.93
C ALA A 35 -19.88 -6.28 -9.13
N ALA A 36 -19.68 -4.96 -9.09
CA ALA A 36 -18.97 -4.22 -10.13
C ALA A 36 -17.50 -4.65 -10.20
N THR A 37 -16.84 -4.81 -9.05
CA THR A 37 -15.44 -5.23 -8.99
C THR A 37 -15.26 -6.67 -9.49
N ILE A 38 -16.09 -7.60 -9.01
CA ILE A 38 -16.06 -9.01 -9.46
C ILE A 38 -16.36 -9.10 -10.96
N GLY A 39 -17.33 -8.33 -11.46
CA GLY A 39 -17.64 -8.24 -12.88
C GLY A 39 -16.45 -7.75 -13.71
N TYR A 40 -15.74 -6.73 -13.23
CA TYR A 40 -14.52 -6.24 -13.90
C TYR A 40 -13.39 -7.28 -13.90
N ILE A 41 -13.15 -7.95 -12.76
CA ILE A 41 -12.14 -9.01 -12.68
C ILE A 41 -12.48 -10.15 -13.66
N THR A 42 -13.76 -10.50 -13.76
CA THR A 42 -14.26 -11.51 -14.71
C THR A 42 -14.05 -11.06 -16.16
N PHE A 43 -14.35 -9.79 -16.47
CA PHE A 43 -14.18 -9.21 -17.81
C PHE A 43 -12.72 -9.26 -18.29
N VAL A 44 -11.77 -8.98 -17.39
CA VAL A 44 -10.31 -9.08 -17.69
C VAL A 44 -9.85 -10.53 -17.84
N GLY A 45 -10.69 -11.53 -17.50
CA GLY A 45 -10.38 -12.95 -17.62
C GLY A 45 -9.46 -13.48 -16.51
N PHE A 46 -9.37 -12.79 -15.38
CA PHE A 46 -8.55 -13.24 -14.26
C PHE A 46 -9.20 -14.43 -13.54
N PRO A 47 -8.44 -15.50 -13.23
CA PRO A 47 -9.01 -16.71 -12.64
C PRO A 47 -9.55 -16.47 -11.23
N ALA A 48 -10.59 -17.23 -10.87
CA ALA A 48 -11.26 -17.18 -9.55
C ALA A 48 -11.62 -15.75 -9.11
N PRO A 49 -12.52 -15.05 -9.84
CA PRO A 49 -12.76 -13.61 -9.66
C PRO A 49 -13.24 -13.23 -8.26
N THR A 50 -14.07 -14.06 -7.63
CA THR A 50 -14.53 -13.85 -6.25
C THR A 50 -13.39 -13.96 -5.24
N THR A 51 -12.50 -14.95 -5.41
CA THR A 51 -11.32 -15.11 -4.53
C THR A 51 -10.35 -13.96 -4.74
N ALA A 52 -10.09 -13.56 -5.98
CA ALA A 52 -9.25 -12.41 -6.31
C ALA A 52 -9.80 -11.11 -5.69
N PHE A 53 -11.12 -10.90 -5.75
CA PHE A 53 -11.79 -9.80 -5.09
C PHE A 53 -11.54 -9.79 -3.57
N VAL A 54 -11.73 -10.92 -2.89
CA VAL A 54 -11.52 -11.02 -1.43
C VAL A 54 -10.07 -10.73 -1.08
N VAL A 55 -9.12 -11.32 -1.80
CA VAL A 55 -7.68 -11.11 -1.58
C VAL A 55 -7.29 -9.66 -1.81
N ALA A 56 -7.71 -9.05 -2.93
CA ALA A 56 -7.42 -7.66 -3.25
C ALA A 56 -7.98 -6.71 -2.19
N THR A 57 -9.24 -6.92 -1.78
CA THR A 57 -9.90 -6.09 -0.77
C THR A 57 -9.23 -6.24 0.60
N ALA A 58 -8.84 -7.46 0.99
CA ALA A 58 -8.14 -7.70 2.24
C ALA A 58 -6.74 -7.07 2.25
N LEU A 59 -5.97 -7.21 1.16
CA LEU A 59 -4.65 -6.58 1.03
C LEU A 59 -4.74 -5.07 1.13
N GLU A 60 -5.73 -4.46 0.46
CA GLU A 60 -5.91 -3.02 0.47
C GLU A 60 -6.32 -2.47 1.84
N LEU A 61 -7.32 -3.08 2.48
CA LEU A 61 -7.83 -2.60 3.76
C LEU A 61 -6.88 -2.94 4.91
N VAL A 62 -6.55 -4.22 5.07
CA VAL A 62 -5.72 -4.69 6.18
C VAL A 62 -4.29 -4.19 5.98
N GLY A 63 -3.73 -4.31 4.77
CA GLY A 63 -2.39 -3.81 4.48
C GLY A 63 -2.28 -2.30 4.67
N GLY A 64 -3.28 -1.51 4.20
CA GLY A 64 -3.31 -0.07 4.44
C GLY A 64 -3.32 0.30 5.92
N LEU A 65 -4.15 -0.37 6.72
CA LEU A 65 -4.20 -0.14 8.17
C LEU A 65 -2.90 -0.53 8.88
N LEU A 66 -2.33 -1.70 8.55
CA LEU A 66 -1.07 -2.16 9.13
C LEU A 66 0.10 -1.22 8.77
N LEU A 67 0.09 -0.65 7.56
CA LEU A 67 1.09 0.34 7.13
C LEU A 67 1.01 1.62 7.97
N ILE A 68 -0.19 2.13 8.24
CA ILE A 68 -0.41 3.32 9.10
C ILE A 68 0.09 3.04 10.53
N VAL A 69 -0.38 1.95 11.13
CA VAL A 69 0.00 1.54 12.49
C VAL A 69 1.50 1.25 12.58
N GLY A 70 2.12 0.86 11.46
CA GLY A 70 3.54 0.52 11.39
C GLY A 70 3.83 -0.81 12.06
N PHE A 71 2.97 -1.80 11.85
CA PHE A 71 3.16 -3.18 12.28
C PHE A 71 3.70 -4.02 11.13
N GLN A 72 4.86 -4.65 11.31
CA GLN A 72 5.56 -5.38 10.24
C GLN A 72 5.68 -4.54 8.96
N THR A 73 5.97 -3.25 9.12
CA THR A 73 5.99 -2.20 8.09
C THR A 73 6.77 -2.63 6.85
N ARG A 74 7.92 -3.31 7.02
CA ARG A 74 8.72 -3.80 5.90
C ARG A 74 8.02 -4.92 5.13
N LEU A 75 7.43 -5.89 5.83
CA LEU A 75 6.70 -6.97 5.16
C LEU A 75 5.46 -6.42 4.45
N VAL A 76 4.67 -5.60 5.14
CA VAL A 76 3.46 -5.00 4.60
C VAL A 76 3.77 -4.12 3.39
N ALA A 77 4.81 -3.28 3.46
CA ALA A 77 5.20 -2.45 2.33
C ALA A 77 5.68 -3.27 1.12
N ALA A 78 6.42 -4.36 1.34
CA ALA A 78 6.85 -5.26 0.27
C ALA A 78 5.65 -5.95 -0.40
N LEU A 79 4.73 -6.48 0.40
CA LEU A 79 3.51 -7.12 -0.11
C LEU A 79 2.65 -6.14 -0.90
N LEU A 80 2.42 -4.93 -0.37
CA LEU A 80 1.65 -3.90 -1.07
C LEU A 80 2.36 -3.40 -2.33
N ALA A 81 3.69 -3.34 -2.36
CA ALA A 81 4.43 -2.93 -3.55
C ALA A 81 4.28 -3.97 -4.67
N VAL A 82 4.45 -5.25 -4.35
CA VAL A 82 4.21 -6.36 -5.29
C VAL A 82 2.76 -6.35 -5.76
N TYR A 83 1.81 -6.18 -4.84
CA TYR A 83 0.39 -6.06 -5.16
C TYR A 83 0.10 -4.90 -6.12
N SER A 84 0.67 -3.72 -5.90
CA SER A 84 0.49 -2.56 -6.79
C SER A 84 1.03 -2.84 -8.19
N ILE A 85 2.24 -3.40 -8.31
CA ILE A 85 2.80 -3.76 -9.62
C ILE A 85 1.94 -4.80 -10.33
N ALA A 86 1.53 -5.86 -9.62
CA ALA A 86 0.63 -6.88 -10.17
C ALA A 86 -0.69 -6.27 -10.64
N THR A 87 -1.28 -5.38 -9.84
CA THR A 87 -2.54 -4.68 -10.19
C THR A 87 -2.39 -3.82 -11.43
N ALA A 88 -1.27 -3.09 -11.56
CA ALA A 88 -0.98 -2.27 -12.74
C ALA A 88 -0.94 -3.11 -14.02
N LEU A 89 -0.16 -4.20 -13.99
CA LEU A 89 0.07 -5.05 -15.15
C LEU A 89 -1.18 -5.84 -15.55
N VAL A 90 -1.93 -6.34 -14.58
CA VAL A 90 -3.12 -7.17 -14.86
C VAL A 90 -4.32 -6.32 -15.25
N PHE A 91 -4.60 -5.24 -14.52
CA PHE A 91 -5.89 -4.54 -14.64
C PHE A 91 -5.82 -3.19 -15.38
N HIS A 92 -4.63 -2.65 -15.66
CA HIS A 92 -4.47 -1.28 -16.18
C HIS A 92 -3.44 -1.18 -17.33
N HIS A 93 -3.33 -2.19 -18.18
CA HIS A 93 -2.34 -2.23 -19.28
C HIS A 93 -2.85 -1.63 -20.61
N ALA A 94 -4.09 -1.14 -20.66
CA ALA A 94 -4.68 -0.54 -21.86
C ALA A 94 -4.27 0.93 -22.03
N PHE A 95 -3.03 1.19 -22.46
CA PHE A 95 -2.45 2.54 -22.54
C PHE A 95 -3.12 3.50 -23.54
N GLY A 96 -3.98 2.99 -24.44
CA GLY A 96 -4.80 3.83 -25.30
C GLY A 96 -5.97 4.52 -24.59
N ASP A 97 -6.33 4.04 -23.40
CA ASP A 97 -7.30 4.68 -22.50
C ASP A 97 -6.54 5.48 -21.43
N GLN A 98 -6.73 6.80 -21.43
CA GLN A 98 -6.08 7.71 -20.48
C GLN A 98 -6.39 7.37 -19.02
N ASN A 99 -7.61 6.91 -18.71
CA ASN A 99 -7.99 6.54 -17.36
C ASN A 99 -7.19 5.30 -16.90
N GLN A 100 -7.02 4.32 -17.78
CA GLN A 100 -6.23 3.13 -17.51
C GLN A 100 -4.74 3.46 -17.35
N ALA A 101 -4.20 4.30 -18.23
CA ALA A 101 -2.82 4.78 -18.11
C ALA A 101 -2.56 5.51 -16.77
N PHE A 102 -3.52 6.32 -16.30
CA PHE A 102 -3.41 6.99 -15.01
C PHE A 102 -3.44 6.00 -13.83
N HIS A 103 -4.31 5.00 -13.88
CA HIS A 103 -4.34 3.93 -12.86
C HIS A 103 -3.07 3.07 -12.86
N PHE A 104 -2.48 2.81 -14.02
CA PHE A 104 -1.19 2.15 -14.13
C PHE A 104 -0.11 2.97 -13.42
N LEU A 105 0.04 4.24 -13.81
CA LEU A 105 1.06 5.13 -13.24
C LEU A 105 0.87 5.33 -11.73
N LYS A 106 -0.37 5.46 -11.27
CA LYS A 106 -0.70 5.49 -9.84
C LYS A 106 -0.11 4.27 -9.12
N ASN A 107 -0.37 3.06 -9.63
CA ASN A 107 0.12 1.83 -9.00
C ASN A 107 1.66 1.73 -9.04
N VAL A 108 2.31 2.16 -10.13
CA VAL A 108 3.78 2.22 -10.20
C VAL A 108 4.35 3.21 -9.18
N ALA A 109 3.78 4.41 -9.09
CA ALA A 109 4.19 5.41 -8.11
C ALA A 109 4.00 4.92 -6.66
N MET A 110 2.88 4.23 -6.40
CA MET A 110 2.58 3.61 -5.12
C MET A 110 3.64 2.55 -4.74
N ALA A 111 4.00 1.67 -5.68
CA ALA A 111 5.07 0.70 -5.46
C ALA A 111 6.41 1.39 -5.17
N GLY A 112 6.75 2.46 -5.90
CA GLY A 112 7.95 3.25 -5.65
C GLY A 112 7.97 3.89 -4.24
N GLY A 113 6.85 4.47 -3.81
CA GLY A 113 6.71 5.04 -2.46
C GLY A 113 6.85 3.96 -1.37
N LEU A 114 6.27 2.78 -1.58
CA LEU A 114 6.40 1.65 -0.66
C LEU A 114 7.82 1.09 -0.60
N ILE A 115 8.54 1.06 -1.73
CA ILE A 115 9.96 0.69 -1.76
C ILE A 115 10.79 1.69 -0.95
N GLN A 116 10.47 2.99 -0.99
CA GLN A 116 11.12 3.95 -0.09
C GLN A 116 10.84 3.61 1.38
N VAL A 117 9.61 3.22 1.73
CA VAL A 117 9.30 2.73 3.09
C VAL A 117 10.13 1.49 3.48
N LEU A 118 10.52 0.63 2.53
CA LEU A 118 11.41 -0.51 2.78
C LEU A 118 12.87 -0.11 3.03
N ALA A 119 13.32 0.92 2.31
CA ALA A 119 14.68 1.41 2.35
C ALA A 119 14.99 2.16 3.65
N PHE A 120 14.01 2.89 4.21
CA PHE A 120 14.17 3.63 5.45
C PHE A 120 13.76 2.83 6.68
N ARG A 121 14.48 3.01 7.81
CA ARG A 121 14.24 2.26 9.06
C ARG A 121 12.92 2.65 9.74
N ALA A 122 12.42 1.74 10.57
CA ALA A 122 11.20 1.91 11.34
C ALA A 122 11.27 3.15 12.26
N SER A 123 10.34 4.08 12.08
CA SER A 123 10.29 5.35 12.82
C SER A 123 9.75 5.15 14.25
N ALA A 124 10.03 6.06 15.19
CA ALA A 124 9.55 5.94 16.57
C ALA A 124 8.00 5.93 16.69
N PHE A 125 7.31 6.45 15.67
CA PHE A 125 5.84 6.41 15.54
C PHE A 125 5.31 5.14 14.85
N SER A 126 6.13 4.10 14.69
CA SER A 126 5.70 2.77 14.25
C SER A 126 5.77 1.76 15.40
N LEU A 127 4.89 0.75 15.40
CA LEU A 127 4.99 -0.34 16.37
C LEU A 127 6.32 -1.10 16.26
N ASP A 128 6.82 -1.28 15.03
CA ASP A 128 8.14 -1.88 14.80
C ASP A 128 9.25 -1.06 15.45
N GLY A 129 9.18 0.27 15.33
CA GLY A 129 10.15 1.18 15.95
C GLY A 129 10.11 1.13 17.47
N ARG A 130 8.98 0.79 18.10
CA ARG A 130 8.87 0.59 19.55
C ARG A 130 9.47 -0.74 20.05
N ARG A 131 9.67 -1.71 19.16
CA ARG A 131 10.24 -3.03 19.48
C ARG A 131 11.76 -3.09 19.36
N GLN A 132 12.39 -2.05 18.80
CA GLN A 132 13.86 -2.02 18.65
C GLN A 132 14.55 -1.55 19.94
N PRO A 133 15.68 -2.16 20.33
CA PRO A 133 16.52 -1.70 21.43
C PRO A 133 16.93 -0.23 21.26
N VAL A 134 17.10 0.49 22.37
CA VAL A 134 17.38 1.94 22.39
C VAL A 134 18.66 2.30 21.60
N GLU A 135 19.68 1.42 21.60
CA GLU A 135 20.91 1.61 20.82
C GLU A 135 20.67 1.66 19.30
N VAL A 136 19.71 0.90 18.79
CA VAL A 136 19.40 0.83 17.35
C VAL A 136 18.62 2.06 16.87
N ARG A 137 17.98 2.78 17.79
CA ARG A 137 17.21 4.01 17.50
C ARG A 137 18.07 5.27 17.36
N ALA A 138 19.31 5.24 17.85
CA ALA A 138 20.20 6.41 17.91
C ALA A 138 21.21 6.49 16.75
N ALA A 139 21.33 5.43 15.95
CA ALA A 139 22.19 5.33 14.77
C ALA A 139 21.43 5.67 13.47
#